data_AF-A0A7X9E8B4-F1
#
_entry.id   AF-A0A7X9E8B4-F1
#
_cell.length_a   1.000
_cell.length_b   1.000
_cell.length_c   1.000
_cell.angle_alpha   90.00
_cell.angle_beta   90.00
_cell.angle_gamma   90.00
#
_symmetry.space_group_name_H-M   'P 1'
#
loop_
_entity.id
_entity.type
_entity.pdbx_description
1 polymer ?
#
loop_
_entity_poly.entity_id
_entity_poly.type
_entity_poly.pdbx_seq_one_letter_code
_entity_poly.pdbx_strand_id
1 'polypeptide(L)'
;ILTAPETVTHFRVTGIPSLASARKAKRPIAAILKYLTLVNDQILEAFPAGTVPPIEKTTLRTEKQMEPFLKEPFSEGWKSVYELPPMGVFTKL
;
A
#
# COMPACT_ATOMS: atom_id res chain seq x y z
N ILE A 1 -50.55 0.04 -9.14
CA ILE A 1 -49.42 0.94 -8.79
C ILE A 1 -48.35 0.05 -8.19
N LEU A 2 -47.26 -0.13 -8.93
CA LEU A 2 -46.19 -1.10 -8.67
C LEU A 2 -45.35 -0.64 -7.48
N THR A 3 -45.40 -1.36 -6.36
CA THR A 3 -44.41 -1.21 -5.28
C THR A 3 -43.28 -2.21 -5.52
N ALA A 4 -42.10 -1.70 -5.82
CA ALA A 4 -40.88 -2.49 -5.87
C ALA A 4 -40.56 -3.06 -4.47
N PRO A 5 -40.07 -4.31 -4.35
CA PRO A 5 -39.67 -4.84 -3.06
C PRO A 5 -38.40 -4.14 -2.58
N GLU A 6 -38.50 -3.49 -1.42
CA GLU A 6 -37.38 -2.87 -0.72
C GLU A 6 -36.36 -3.94 -0.32
N THR A 7 -35.15 -3.86 -0.89
CA THR A 7 -34.03 -4.75 -0.54
C THR A 7 -33.46 -4.35 0.83
N VAL A 8 -34.07 -4.83 1.89
CA VAL A 8 -33.51 -4.74 3.25
C VAL A 8 -32.37 -5.75 3.36
N THR A 9 -31.11 -5.27 3.37
CA THR A 9 -29.93 -6.09 3.69
C THR A 9 -29.85 -6.33 5.20
N HIS A 10 -30.62 -7.30 5.73
CA HIS A 10 -30.47 -7.79 7.11
C HIS A 10 -29.53 -9.02 7.24
N PHE A 11 -28.71 -9.28 6.23
CA PHE A 11 -27.42 -9.97 6.39
C PHE A 11 -26.36 -9.03 5.82
N ARG A 12 -25.23 -8.89 6.50
CA ARG A 12 -24.14 -7.94 6.19
C ARG A 12 -23.36 -8.34 4.93
N VAL A 13 -24.06 -8.51 3.82
CA VAL A 13 -23.54 -8.93 2.51
C VAL A 13 -24.11 -7.98 1.46
N THR A 14 -23.22 -7.25 0.80
CA THR A 14 -23.56 -6.44 -0.37
C THR A 14 -23.30 -7.28 -1.62
N GLY A 15 -24.36 -7.71 -2.32
CA GLY A 15 -24.30 -8.53 -3.54
C GLY A 15 -24.91 -9.93 -3.40
N ILE A 16 -24.82 -10.75 -4.46
CA ILE A 16 -25.39 -12.11 -4.54
C ILE A 16 -24.26 -13.16 -4.65
N PRO A 17 -23.70 -13.64 -3.53
CA PRO A 17 -22.56 -14.56 -3.53
C PRO A 17 -22.91 -15.97 -4.02
N SER A 18 -24.19 -16.37 -4.00
CA SER A 18 -24.65 -17.68 -4.49
C SER A 18 -24.41 -17.90 -5.99
N LEU A 19 -24.16 -16.83 -6.76
CA LEU A 19 -23.80 -16.90 -8.17
C LEU A 19 -22.30 -17.14 -8.42
N ALA A 20 -21.48 -17.21 -7.37
CA ALA A 20 -20.05 -17.41 -7.48
C ALA A 20 -19.71 -18.83 -8.00
N SER A 21 -18.61 -18.95 -8.74
CA SER A 21 -18.06 -20.26 -9.12
C SER A 21 -16.54 -20.18 -9.30
N ALA A 22 -15.83 -21.28 -9.09
CA ALA A 22 -14.38 -21.35 -9.24
C ALA A 22 -13.91 -20.92 -10.65
N ARG A 23 -14.72 -21.21 -11.69
CA ARG A 23 -14.43 -20.79 -13.07
C ARG A 23 -14.40 -19.27 -13.21
N LYS A 24 -15.33 -18.55 -12.55
CA LYS A 24 -15.41 -17.08 -12.57
C LYS A 24 -14.20 -16.42 -11.89
N ALA A 25 -13.56 -17.10 -10.94
CA ALA A 25 -12.41 -16.58 -10.20
C ALA A 25 -11.10 -16.57 -10.99
N LYS A 26 -10.91 -17.48 -11.96
CA LYS A 26 -9.63 -17.66 -12.68
C LYS A 26 -9.15 -16.39 -13.38
N ARG A 27 -10.03 -15.75 -14.16
CA ARG A 27 -9.70 -14.54 -14.93
C ARG A 27 -9.33 -13.33 -14.04
N PRO A 28 -10.14 -12.93 -13.04
CA PRO A 28 -9.79 -11.81 -12.18
C PRO A 28 -8.54 -12.10 -11.33
N ILE A 29 -8.34 -13.32 -10.85
CA ILE A 29 -7.11 -13.69 -10.10
C ILE A 29 -5.87 -13.57 -11.00
N ALA A 30 -5.91 -14.11 -12.22
CA ALA A 30 -4.79 -13.97 -13.14
C ALA A 30 -4.50 -12.50 -13.49
N ALA A 31 -5.54 -11.68 -13.64
CA ALA A 31 -5.40 -10.25 -13.92
C ALA A 31 -4.75 -9.48 -12.76
N ILE A 32 -5.20 -9.69 -11.51
CA ILE A 32 -4.61 -9.00 -10.36
C ILE A 32 -3.18 -9.47 -10.11
N LEU A 33 -2.89 -10.77 -10.26
CA LEU A 33 -1.52 -11.28 -10.11
C LEU A 33 -0.58 -10.67 -11.16
N LYS A 34 -1.00 -10.62 -12.43
CA LYS A 34 -0.23 -9.96 -13.49
C LYS A 34 0.01 -8.48 -13.19
N TYR A 35 -1.00 -7.78 -12.68
CA TYR A 35 -0.87 -6.38 -12.31
C TYR A 35 0.11 -6.18 -11.15
N LEU A 36 0.04 -7.00 -10.10
CA LEU A 36 0.95 -6.93 -8.97
C LEU A 36 2.41 -7.20 -9.40
N THR A 37 2.64 -8.17 -10.29
CA THR A 37 3.97 -8.40 -10.86
C THR A 37 4.44 -7.18 -11.65
N LEU A 38 3.61 -6.62 -12.54
CA LEU A 38 3.96 -5.43 -13.30
C LEU A 38 4.35 -4.25 -12.40
N VAL A 39 3.57 -4.00 -11.34
CA VAL A 39 3.86 -2.92 -10.39
C VAL A 39 5.20 -3.15 -9.70
N ASN A 40 5.49 -4.37 -9.25
CA ASN A 40 6.78 -4.69 -8.65
C ASN A 40 7.94 -4.46 -9.62
N ASP A 41 7.82 -4.92 -10.87
CA ASP A 41 8.85 -4.76 -11.89
C ASP A 41 9.12 -3.27 -12.18
N GLN A 42 8.06 -2.46 -12.33
CA GLN A 42 8.17 -1.03 -12.56
C GLN A 42 8.78 -0.28 -11.38
N ILE A 43 8.49 -0.69 -10.13
CA ILE A 43 9.09 -0.10 -8.93
C ILE A 43 10.59 -0.41 -8.90
N LEU A 44 11.00 -1.65 -9.19
CA LEU A 44 12.41 -2.05 -9.19
C LEU A 44 13.20 -1.39 -10.34
N GLU A 45 12.55 -1.17 -11.49
CA GLU A 45 13.13 -0.44 -12.61
C GLU A 45 13.34 1.05 -12.27
N ALA A 46 12.34 1.70 -11.66
CA ALA A 46 12.42 3.11 -11.29
C ALA A 46 13.35 3.36 -10.09
N PHE A 47 13.40 2.42 -9.14
CA PHE A 47 14.13 2.52 -7.89
C PHE A 47 14.92 1.22 -7.65
N PRO A 48 16.10 1.07 -8.30
CA PRO A 48 16.93 -0.10 -8.09
C PRO A 48 17.41 -0.18 -6.63
N ALA A 49 17.87 -1.37 -6.21
CA ALA A 49 18.34 -1.59 -4.84
C ALA A 49 19.36 -0.52 -4.38
N GLY A 50 19.12 0.06 -3.21
CA GLY A 50 19.92 1.17 -2.66
C GLY A 50 19.50 2.56 -3.12
N THR A 51 18.59 2.67 -4.10
CA THR A 51 17.99 3.94 -4.52
C THR A 51 16.59 4.04 -3.95
N VAL A 52 16.33 5.13 -3.22
CA VAL A 52 14.99 5.45 -2.70
C VAL A 52 14.36 6.57 -3.53
N PRO A 53 13.03 6.67 -3.56
CA PRO A 53 12.35 7.83 -4.16
C PRO A 53 12.79 9.14 -3.48
N PRO A 54 12.62 10.29 -4.16
CA PRO A 54 13.01 11.59 -3.61
C PRO A 54 12.42 11.82 -2.22
N ILE A 55 13.30 12.10 -1.25
CA ILE A 55 12.99 12.11 0.19
C ILE A 55 11.92 13.13 0.53
N GLU A 56 12.05 14.34 -0.02
CA GLU A 56 11.15 15.46 0.28
C GLU A 56 9.74 15.26 -0.30
N LYS A 57 9.57 14.32 -1.25
CA LYS A 57 8.27 13.98 -1.83
C LYS A 57 7.53 12.89 -1.07
N THR A 58 8.23 12.09 -0.27
CA THR A 58 7.66 10.87 0.35
C THR A 58 7.63 10.90 1.88
N THR A 59 8.59 11.60 2.51
CA THR A 59 8.81 11.50 3.97
C THR A 59 8.31 12.70 4.78
N LEU A 60 7.87 13.78 4.10
CA LEU A 60 7.57 15.09 4.70
C LEU A 60 8.75 15.70 5.49
N ARG A 61 9.97 15.23 5.25
CA ARG A 61 11.22 15.63 5.92
C ARG A 61 12.25 16.09 4.89
N THR A 62 13.26 16.83 5.35
CA THR A 62 14.35 17.29 4.50
C THR A 62 15.40 16.19 4.32
N GLU A 63 16.17 16.25 3.22
CA GLU A 63 17.23 15.27 2.93
C GLU A 63 18.25 15.15 4.08
N LYS A 64 18.69 16.29 4.61
CA LYS A 64 19.64 16.37 5.73
C LYS A 64 19.15 15.67 7.00
N GLN A 65 17.84 15.69 7.26
CA GLN A 65 17.28 14.99 8.41
C GLN A 65 17.29 13.47 8.21
N MET A 66 17.17 13.03 6.96
CA MET A 66 17.00 11.62 6.59
C MET A 66 18.33 10.90 6.29
N GLU A 67 19.40 11.62 5.94
CA GLU A 67 20.74 11.07 5.68
C GLU A 67 21.18 9.94 6.63
N PRO A 68 21.16 10.10 7.98
CA PRO A 68 21.63 9.04 8.87
C PRO A 68 20.74 7.79 8.87
N PHE A 69 19.46 7.92 8.48
CA PHE A 69 18.49 6.81 8.46
C PHE A 69 18.52 6.04 7.13
N LEU A 70 19.13 6.59 6.09
CA LEU A 70 19.28 5.97 4.78
C LEU A 70 20.64 5.28 4.58
N LYS A 71 21.53 5.37 5.57
CA LYS A 71 22.80 4.64 5.59
C LYS A 71 22.59 3.14 5.77
N GLU A 72 23.61 2.36 5.40
CA GLU A 72 23.63 0.93 5.65
C GLU A 72 23.49 0.63 7.16
N PRO A 73 22.62 -0.33 7.55
CA PRO A 73 22.47 -0.70 8.95
C PRO A 73 23.81 -1.03 9.62
N PHE A 74 24.01 -0.54 10.83
CA PHE A 74 25.24 -0.70 11.63
C PHE A 74 26.51 0.00 11.09
N SER A 75 26.42 0.79 10.01
CA SER A 75 27.53 1.64 9.55
C SER A 75 27.73 2.88 10.43
N GLU A 76 28.88 3.55 10.30
CA GLU A 76 29.18 4.74 11.10
C GLU A 76 28.21 5.90 10.82
N GLY A 77 27.58 6.39 11.89
CA GLY A 77 26.58 7.45 11.83
C GLY A 77 25.23 7.03 11.26
N TRP A 78 24.97 5.72 11.13
CA TRP A 78 23.63 5.19 10.90
C TRP A 78 22.74 5.37 12.14
N LYS A 79 21.46 5.63 11.91
CA LYS A 79 20.43 5.68 12.96
C LYS A 79 19.27 4.76 12.63
N SER A 80 18.67 4.17 13.66
CA SER A 80 17.50 3.31 13.51
C SER A 80 16.28 4.13 13.08
N VAL A 81 15.44 3.59 12.18
CA VAL A 81 14.18 4.22 11.76
C VAL A 81 13.24 4.48 12.95
N TYR A 82 13.34 3.68 14.01
CA TYR A 82 12.56 3.85 15.24
C TYR A 82 12.95 5.08 16.07
N GLU A 83 14.10 5.70 15.79
CA GLU A 83 14.52 6.96 16.42
C GLU A 83 13.92 8.19 15.73
N LEU A 84 13.20 8.02 14.62
CA LEU A 84 12.57 9.14 13.93
C LEU A 84 11.51 9.80 14.83
N PRO A 85 11.58 11.12 15.03
CA PRO A 85 10.55 11.84 15.75
C PRO A 85 9.19 11.61 15.07
N PRO A 86 8.14 11.30 15.85
CA PRO A 86 6.81 11.15 15.30
C PRO A 86 6.37 12.48 14.69
N MET A 87 5.74 12.38 13.53
CA MET A 87 5.38 13.53 12.69
C MET A 87 4.02 13.26 12.06
N GLY A 88 3.11 14.24 12.17
CA GLY A 88 1.77 14.15 11.63
C GLY A 88 0.67 14.30 12.68
N VAL A 89 -0.57 14.31 12.20
CA VAL A 89 -1.76 14.74 12.95
C VAL A 89 -2.13 13.80 14.10
N PHE A 90 -1.69 12.55 14.07
CA PHE A 90 -2.09 11.51 15.03
C PHE A 90 -1.07 11.24 16.16
N THR A 91 -0.17 12.20 16.41
CA THR A 91 0.92 12.03 17.40
C THR A 91 0.49 12.35 18.85
N LYS A 92 -0.64 13.05 19.04
CA LYS A 92 -1.18 13.45 20.35
C LYS A 92 -2.64 12.98 20.53
N LEU A 93 -2.87 11.68 20.39
CA LEU A 93 -4.14 11.06 20.80
C LEU A 93 -4.03 10.53 22.23
#